data_AF-A0A1B7VG45-F1
#
_entry.id   AF-A0A1B7VG45-F1
#
_cell.length_a   1.000
_cell.length_b   1.000
_cell.length_c   1.000
_cell.angle_alpha   90.00
_cell.angle_beta   90.00
_cell.angle_gamma   90.00
#
_symmetry.space_group_name_H-M   'P 1'
#
loop_
_entity.id
_entity.type
_entity.pdbx_description
1 polymer ?
#
loop_
_entity_poly.entity_id
_entity_poly.type
_entity_poly.pdbx_seq_one_letter_code
_entity_poly.pdbx_strand_id
1 'polypeptide(L)'
;MKKIFLIGMLLLTLPLTLSCAKQVEGTEVRNDTVFIKSTEESLMISQKEALEIAKKDAEIVYRDLTIYEVRAEVKENNWHIDYELKNPELHGGGPHYVISGSTGEIVSKRYEQ
;
A
#
# COMPACT_ATOMS: atom_id res chain seq x y z
N MET A 1 40.36 -25.85 -25.92
CA MET A 1 41.04 -26.01 -24.62
C MET A 1 40.08 -26.68 -23.65
N LYS A 2 40.47 -27.84 -23.13
CA LYS A 2 39.74 -28.66 -22.15
C LYS A 2 39.71 -27.95 -20.80
N LYS A 3 38.59 -28.01 -20.06
CA LYS A 3 38.54 -28.48 -18.67
C LYS A 3 37.07 -28.62 -18.23
N ILE A 4 36.74 -29.87 -17.92
CA ILE A 4 35.53 -30.39 -17.28
C ILE A 4 35.82 -30.40 -15.77
N PHE A 5 34.84 -30.03 -14.94
CA PHE A 5 34.73 -30.34 -13.50
C PHE A 5 33.21 -30.45 -13.25
N LEU A 6 32.56 -31.62 -13.22
CA LEU A 6 32.54 -32.71 -12.23
C LEU A 6 32.24 -32.28 -10.77
N ILE A 7 31.00 -32.61 -10.38
CA ILE A 7 30.56 -33.22 -9.11
C ILE A 7 30.59 -32.35 -7.85
N GLY A 8 29.43 -32.22 -7.24
CA GLY A 8 29.27 -31.73 -5.87
C GLY A 8 27.85 -31.87 -5.36
N MET A 9 27.28 -33.07 -5.47
CA MET A 9 26.06 -33.49 -4.78
C MET A 9 26.26 -33.33 -3.26
N LEU A 10 25.56 -32.39 -2.65
CA LEU A 10 25.34 -32.41 -1.21
C LEU A 10 23.87 -32.10 -0.92
N LEU A 11 23.12 -33.20 -0.77
CA LEU A 11 21.84 -33.26 -0.09
C LEU A 11 22.02 -32.73 1.34
N LEU A 12 21.32 -31.64 1.66
CA LEU A 12 21.00 -31.29 3.03
C LEU A 12 19.49 -31.07 3.10
N THR A 13 18.79 -32.19 3.22
CA THR A 13 17.45 -32.27 3.77
C THR A 13 17.54 -31.92 5.25
N LEU A 14 16.95 -30.80 5.66
CA LEU A 14 16.57 -30.60 7.06
C LEU A 14 15.08 -30.25 7.13
N PRO A 15 14.29 -31.06 7.85
CA PRO A 15 12.84 -31.01 7.88
C PRO A 15 12.28 -29.98 8.85
N LEU A 16 11.07 -29.51 8.51
CA LEU A 16 9.99 -29.06 9.38
C LEU A 16 10.38 -28.42 10.72
N THR A 17 10.37 -27.09 10.76
CA THR A 17 9.90 -26.39 11.95
C THR A 17 8.40 -26.17 11.82
N LEU A 18 7.67 -27.02 12.54
CA LEU A 18 6.40 -26.67 13.19
C LEU A 18 6.49 -25.21 13.66
N SER A 19 5.70 -24.33 13.06
CA SER A 19 5.35 -23.08 13.72
C SER A 19 3.84 -23.05 13.83
N CYS A 20 3.41 -23.03 15.08
CA CYS A 20 2.06 -23.27 15.55
C CYS A 20 0.99 -22.51 14.76
N ALA A 21 -0.01 -23.25 14.31
CA ALA A 21 -1.34 -22.72 14.09
C ALA A 21 -1.85 -22.15 15.43
N LYS A 22 -1.72 -20.83 15.61
CA LYS A 22 -2.44 -20.10 16.65
C LYS A 22 -3.85 -19.90 16.11
N GLN A 23 -4.71 -20.87 16.41
CA GLN A 23 -6.14 -20.84 16.23
C GLN A 23 -6.69 -19.70 17.08
N VAL A 24 -6.92 -18.55 16.45
CA VAL A 24 -7.66 -17.44 17.06
C VAL A 24 -9.12 -17.86 17.09
N GLU A 25 -9.67 -17.91 18.30
CA GLU A 25 -11.08 -18.14 18.58
C GLU A 25 -11.95 -17.27 17.67
N GLY A 26 -12.89 -17.93 17.00
CA GLY A 26 -13.97 -17.27 16.31
C GLY A 26 -14.74 -16.43 17.32
N THR A 27 -14.79 -15.13 17.06
CA THR A 27 -15.96 -14.35 17.41
C THR A 27 -16.73 -14.16 16.12
N GLU A 28 -17.74 -15.01 15.96
CA GLU A 28 -18.87 -14.80 15.06
C GLU A 28 -19.55 -13.49 15.49
N VAL A 29 -19.14 -12.36 14.91
CA VAL A 29 -19.98 -11.16 14.86
C VAL A 29 -20.70 -11.20 13.53
N ARG A 30 -21.83 -11.90 13.58
CA ARG A 30 -22.87 -11.89 12.56
C ARG A 30 -23.55 -10.52 12.59
N ASN A 31 -22.95 -9.54 11.91
CA ASN A 31 -23.65 -8.33 11.57
C ASN A 31 -24.27 -8.52 10.20
N ASP A 32 -25.47 -9.10 10.24
CA ASP A 32 -26.46 -9.01 9.19
C ASP A 32 -26.78 -7.51 9.01
N THR A 33 -25.99 -6.85 8.19
CA THR A 33 -26.38 -5.59 7.59
C THR A 33 -26.17 -5.78 6.11
N VAL A 34 -27.26 -6.17 5.45
CA VAL A 34 -27.42 -6.03 4.01
C VAL A 34 -27.38 -4.52 3.73
N PHE A 35 -26.18 -3.96 3.76
CA PHE A 35 -25.85 -2.71 3.10
C PHE A 35 -25.86 -3.07 1.63
N ILE A 36 -26.94 -2.71 0.93
CA ILE A 36 -26.89 -2.55 -0.51
C ILE A 36 -26.02 -1.30 -0.73
N LYS A 37 -24.70 -1.50 -0.59
CA LYS A 37 -23.66 -0.54 -0.93
C LYS A 37 -23.62 -0.54 -2.46
N SER A 38 -24.01 0.59 -3.01
CA SER A 38 -24.05 0.93 -4.44
C SER A 38 -23.11 0.08 -5.30
N THR A 39 -23.68 -0.63 -6.25
CA THR A 39 -23.02 -1.49 -7.25
C THR A 39 -22.08 -0.73 -8.21
N GLU A 40 -21.74 0.54 -7.93
CA GLU A 40 -20.68 1.31 -8.62
C GLU A 40 -19.35 1.37 -7.83
N GLU A 41 -19.34 1.07 -6.52
CA GLU A 41 -18.10 1.02 -5.72
C GLU A 41 -17.34 -0.31 -5.85
N SER A 42 -17.89 -1.27 -6.61
CA SER A 42 -17.30 -2.62 -6.76
C SER A 42 -16.09 -2.68 -7.69
N LEU A 43 -15.74 -1.60 -8.37
CA LEU A 43 -14.62 -1.55 -9.33
C LEU A 43 -13.51 -0.56 -8.92
N MET A 44 -13.71 0.20 -7.84
CA MET A 44 -12.74 1.19 -7.39
C MET A 44 -11.83 0.58 -6.32
N ILE A 45 -10.52 0.84 -6.41
CA ILE A 45 -9.58 0.50 -5.34
C ILE A 45 -9.99 1.20 -4.05
N SER A 46 -9.75 0.54 -2.94
CA SER A 46 -10.04 1.08 -1.61
C SER A 46 -9.18 2.29 -1.30
N GLN A 47 -9.65 3.15 -0.37
CA GLN A 47 -8.87 4.26 0.17
C GLN A 47 -7.51 3.78 0.70
N LYS A 48 -7.49 2.62 1.37
CA LYS A 48 -6.28 2.02 1.91
C LYS A 48 -5.29 1.68 0.81
N GLU A 49 -5.75 1.08 -0.29
CA GLU A 49 -4.88 0.76 -1.43
C GLU A 49 -4.32 2.03 -2.07
N ALA A 50 -5.13 3.06 -2.26
CA ALA A 50 -4.66 4.34 -2.80
C ALA A 50 -3.60 4.99 -1.89
N LEU A 51 -3.83 4.99 -0.57
CA LEU A 51 -2.86 5.49 0.42
C LEU A 51 -1.54 4.70 0.39
N GLU A 52 -1.59 3.39 0.27
CA GLU A 52 -0.37 2.56 0.16
C GLU A 52 0.39 2.83 -1.14
N ILE A 53 -0.30 3.09 -2.25
CA ILE A 53 0.33 3.45 -3.53
C ILE A 53 1.04 4.81 -3.41
N ALA A 54 0.33 5.83 -2.91
CA ALA A 54 0.92 7.16 -2.70
C ALA A 54 2.12 7.11 -1.75
N LYS A 55 1.98 6.38 -0.63
CA LYS A 55 3.06 6.22 0.36
C LYS A 55 4.31 5.59 -0.24
N LYS A 56 4.17 4.47 -0.97
CA LYS A 56 5.32 3.80 -1.60
C LYS A 56 6.05 4.69 -2.58
N ASP A 57 5.33 5.49 -3.36
CA ASP A 57 5.96 6.46 -4.27
C ASP A 57 6.63 7.61 -3.48
N ALA A 58 5.96 8.13 -2.45
CA ALA A 58 6.48 9.23 -1.64
C ALA A 58 7.76 8.83 -0.88
N GLU A 59 7.85 7.60 -0.36
CA GLU A 59 9.04 7.08 0.36
C GLU A 59 10.30 7.01 -0.51
N ILE A 60 10.17 7.01 -1.85
CA ILE A 60 11.31 7.04 -2.77
C ILE A 60 11.95 8.44 -2.80
N VAL A 61 11.13 9.48 -2.68
CA VAL A 61 11.54 10.89 -2.86
C VAL A 61 11.78 11.58 -1.52
N TYR A 62 10.91 11.33 -0.56
CA TYR A 62 10.92 11.97 0.75
C TYR A 62 11.58 11.05 1.78
N ARG A 63 12.53 11.62 2.54
CA ARG A 63 13.27 10.90 3.59
C ARG A 63 12.39 10.53 4.79
N ASP A 64 11.46 11.40 5.14
CA ASP A 64 10.62 11.25 6.32
C ASP A 64 9.19 11.71 6.02
N LEU A 65 8.25 10.76 6.03
CA LEU A 65 6.83 11.03 5.85
C LEU A 65 6.10 11.32 7.16
N THR A 66 6.75 11.15 8.32
CA THR A 66 6.09 11.26 9.63
C THR A 66 5.71 12.70 9.98
N ILE A 67 6.33 13.69 9.33
CA ILE A 67 6.02 15.11 9.47
C ILE A 67 4.70 15.51 8.81
N TYR A 68 4.10 14.62 8.00
CA TYR A 68 2.87 14.90 7.26
C TYR A 68 1.64 14.24 7.90
N GLU A 69 0.52 14.95 7.84
CA GLU A 69 -0.83 14.41 7.92
C GLU A 69 -1.30 14.10 6.49
N VAL A 70 -1.93 12.94 6.30
CA VAL A 70 -2.33 12.46 4.97
C VAL A 70 -3.85 12.50 4.85
N ARG A 71 -4.36 13.23 3.86
CA ARG A 71 -5.78 13.29 3.53
C ARG A 71 -6.02 12.52 2.24
N ALA A 72 -7.14 11.82 2.16
CA ALA A 72 -7.56 11.12 0.95
C ALA A 72 -9.05 11.35 0.70
N GLU A 73 -9.37 11.81 -0.51
CA GLU A 73 -10.72 12.11 -0.95
C GLU A 73 -10.96 11.56 -2.36
N VAL A 74 -12.20 11.19 -2.67
CA VAL A 74 -12.58 10.77 -4.01
C VAL A 74 -13.15 11.96 -4.77
N LYS A 75 -12.56 12.30 -5.92
CA LYS A 75 -13.07 13.31 -6.86
C LYS A 75 -12.95 12.76 -8.28
N GLU A 76 -14.05 12.83 -9.03
CA GLU A 76 -14.09 12.40 -10.43
C GLU A 76 -13.57 10.96 -10.64
N ASN A 77 -13.99 10.02 -9.78
CA ASN A 77 -13.58 8.61 -9.79
C ASN A 77 -12.07 8.38 -9.57
N ASN A 78 -11.35 9.40 -9.11
CA ASN A 78 -9.95 9.31 -8.74
C ASN A 78 -9.78 9.57 -7.24
N TRP A 79 -8.78 8.93 -6.65
CA TRP A 79 -8.30 9.24 -5.30
C TRP A 79 -7.34 10.43 -5.37
N HIS A 80 -7.67 11.49 -4.67
CA HIS A 80 -6.80 12.64 -4.45
C HIS A 80 -6.19 12.47 -3.06
N ILE A 81 -4.86 12.45 -2.99
CA ILE A 81 -4.12 12.23 -1.76
C ILE A 81 -3.18 13.40 -1.54
N ASP A 82 -3.36 14.06 -0.41
CA ASP A 82 -2.61 15.24 0.00
C ASP A 82 -1.80 14.93 1.25
N TYR A 83 -0.51 15.24 1.19
CA TYR A 83 0.38 15.25 2.34
C TYR A 83 0.54 16.69 2.83
N GLU A 84 -0.04 17.00 3.97
CA GLU A 84 0.02 18.32 4.59
C GLU A 84 0.97 18.32 5.77
N LEU A 85 1.77 19.37 5.95
CA LEU A 85 2.67 19.46 7.10
C LEU A 85 1.86 19.53 8.40
N LYS A 86 2.19 18.67 9.38
CA LYS A 86 1.56 18.70 10.70
C LYS A 86 1.86 19.99 11.46
N ASN A 87 3.06 20.53 11.28
CA ASN A 87 3.46 21.79 11.88
C ASN A 87 3.32 22.93 10.85
N PRO A 88 2.39 23.87 11.04
CA PRO A 88 2.18 24.99 10.13
C PRO A 88 3.33 26.02 10.14
N GLU A 89 4.22 25.97 11.12
CA GLU A 89 5.43 26.83 11.16
C GLU A 89 6.52 26.35 10.19
N LEU A 90 6.42 25.12 9.69
CA LEU A 90 7.34 24.62 8.66
C LEU A 90 6.95 25.21 7.31
N HIS A 91 7.95 25.72 6.59
CA HIS A 91 7.76 26.24 5.24
C HIS A 91 7.86 25.11 4.21
N GLY A 92 6.99 25.16 3.20
CA GLY A 92 6.91 24.18 2.12
C GLY A 92 5.55 23.48 2.08
N GLY A 93 5.50 22.32 1.44
CA GLY A 93 4.35 21.42 1.45
C GLY A 93 4.77 19.98 1.27
N GLY A 94 3.80 19.07 1.20
CA GLY A 94 4.03 17.66 0.93
C GLY A 94 3.64 17.28 -0.49
N PRO A 95 3.89 16.02 -0.88
CA PRO A 95 3.48 15.51 -2.17
C PRO A 95 1.95 15.49 -2.32
N HIS A 96 1.48 15.75 -3.55
CA HIS A 96 0.08 15.60 -3.94
C HIS A 96 -0.03 14.52 -5.03
N TYR A 97 -1.05 13.67 -4.93
CA TYR A 97 -1.30 12.58 -5.87
C TYR A 97 -2.73 12.56 -6.36
N VAL A 98 -2.91 12.22 -7.63
CA VAL A 98 -4.17 11.78 -8.21
C VAL A 98 -3.98 10.35 -8.69
N ILE A 99 -4.73 9.41 -8.12
CA ILE A 99 -4.64 7.98 -8.40
C ILE A 99 -5.95 7.52 -9.01
N SER A 100 -5.87 6.79 -10.13
CA SER A 100 -7.04 6.21 -10.78
C SER A 100 -7.77 5.30 -9.81
N GLY A 101 -9.05 5.59 -9.59
CA GLY A 101 -9.89 4.73 -8.78
C GLY A 101 -10.02 3.33 -9.37
N SER A 102 -10.11 3.19 -10.70
CA SER A 102 -10.31 1.89 -11.34
C SER A 102 -9.05 1.03 -11.44
N THR A 103 -7.87 1.64 -11.62
CA THR A 103 -6.63 0.89 -11.91
C THR A 103 -5.57 0.98 -10.81
N GLY A 104 -5.66 1.98 -9.94
CA GLY A 104 -4.60 2.31 -8.99
C GLY A 104 -3.37 2.96 -9.63
N GLU A 105 -3.41 3.31 -10.92
CA GLU A 105 -2.32 4.02 -11.56
C GLU A 105 -2.25 5.47 -11.05
N ILE A 106 -1.04 5.98 -10.81
CA ILE A 106 -0.84 7.40 -10.51
C ILE A 106 -1.06 8.19 -11.80
N VAL A 107 -2.17 8.92 -11.89
CA VAL A 107 -2.55 9.77 -13.02
C VAL A 107 -1.76 11.07 -13.01
N SER A 108 -1.54 11.63 -11.82
CA SER A 108 -0.76 12.85 -11.62
C SER A 108 -0.07 12.81 -10.27
N LYS A 109 1.10 13.44 -10.19
CA LYS A 109 1.79 13.71 -8.93
C LYS A 109 2.56 15.02 -8.99
N ARG A 110 2.60 15.73 -7.86
CA ARG A 110 3.39 16.94 -7.67
C ARG A 110 4.18 16.81 -6.37
N TYR A 111 5.45 17.22 -6.41
CA TYR A 111 6.29 17.36 -5.23
C TYR A 111 6.54 18.84 -5.01
N GLU A 112 6.44 19.29 -3.77
CA GLU A 112 6.94 20.61 -3.40
C GLU A 112 8.47 20.54 -3.30
N GLN A 113 9.16 21.42 -4.03
CA GLN A 113 10.63 21.53 -4.13
C GLN A 113 11.14 22.80 -3.47
#